data_AF-A0A1B6FUB6-F1
#
_entry.id   AF-A0A1B6FUB6-F1
#
_cell.length_a   1.000
_cell.length_b   1.000
_cell.length_c   1.000
_cell.angle_alpha   90.00
_cell.angle_beta   90.00
_cell.angle_gamma   90.00
#
_symmetry.space_group_name_H-M   'P 1'
#
loop_
_entity.id
_entity.type
_entity.pdbx_description
1 polymer ?
#
loop_
_entity_poly.entity_id
_entity_poly.type
_entity_poly.pdbx_seq_one_letter_code
_entity_poly.pdbx_strand_id
1 'polypeptide(L)'
;GTTMSPQPTTIMPTTTFPTTTMPTTTVLLQTEVGKVPVNVTARVGSEIFFDCKTPMSEGHIVAWSYVSPKSGILSSQTVNLFSFGTHRTSSFQAPNNYRLRINSVNHEDEGVYYCLIYSAITQVKKVFLKVTDSTSETIPK
;
A
#
# COMPACT_ATOMS: atom_id res chain seq x y z
N GLY A 1 36.35 49.59 54.74
CA GLY A 1 34.94 49.85 54.40
C GLY A 1 34.85 49.93 52.90
N THR A 2 34.24 48.92 52.27
CA THR A 2 34.14 48.83 50.81
C THR A 2 32.67 48.95 50.45
N THR A 3 32.31 50.10 49.91
CA THR A 3 30.95 50.48 49.51
C THR A 3 30.51 49.62 48.33
N MET A 4 29.45 48.82 48.48
CA MET A 4 28.81 48.11 47.36
C MET A 4 27.93 49.11 46.59
N SER A 5 28.19 49.26 45.29
CA SER A 5 27.37 50.04 44.37
C SER A 5 26.30 49.14 43.76
N PRO A 6 25.03 49.57 43.59
CA PRO A 6 24.00 48.72 42.99
C PRO A 6 24.11 48.70 41.47
N GLN A 7 24.08 47.51 40.88
CA GLN A 7 23.98 47.30 39.42
C GLN A 7 22.57 47.65 38.95
N PRO A 8 22.37 48.42 37.87
CA PRO A 8 21.03 48.69 37.34
C PRO A 8 20.47 47.45 36.66
N THR A 9 19.26 47.05 37.04
CA THR A 9 18.54 45.93 36.43
C THR A 9 17.82 46.43 35.18
N THR A 10 18.37 46.12 34.00
CA THR A 10 17.73 46.44 32.72
C THR A 10 16.56 45.50 32.48
N ILE A 11 15.34 46.02 32.51
CA ILE A 11 14.12 45.29 32.17
C ILE A 11 14.07 45.13 30.64
N MET A 12 14.17 43.90 30.14
CA MET A 12 13.98 43.64 28.70
C MET A 12 12.49 43.73 28.33
N PRO A 13 12.12 44.36 27.21
CA PRO A 13 10.74 44.36 26.75
C PRO A 13 10.36 42.96 26.25
N THR A 14 9.23 42.46 26.74
CA THR A 14 8.67 41.17 26.33
C THR A 14 8.04 41.31 24.95
N THR A 15 8.74 40.85 23.91
CA THR A 15 8.19 40.78 22.55
C THR A 15 7.18 39.63 22.46
N THR A 16 5.89 39.93 22.37
CA THR A 16 4.84 38.93 22.17
C THR A 16 4.81 38.54 20.68
N PHE A 17 5.26 37.32 20.36
CA PHE A 17 5.14 36.77 19.02
C PHE A 17 3.70 36.29 18.78
N PRO A 18 3.08 36.57 17.62
CA PRO A 18 1.78 36.02 17.29
C PRO A 18 1.87 34.49 17.16
N THR A 19 1.12 33.77 17.98
CA THR A 19 1.02 32.31 17.93
C THR A 19 0.25 31.91 16.68
N THR A 20 0.98 31.62 15.60
CA THR A 20 0.38 31.03 14.40
C THR A 20 0.15 29.55 14.72
N THR A 21 -1.11 29.15 14.86
CA THR A 21 -1.49 27.74 15.01
C THR A 21 -1.11 26.99 13.74
N MET A 22 -0.03 26.22 13.81
CA MET A 22 0.27 25.20 12.80
C MET A 22 -0.92 24.24 12.76
N PRO A 23 -1.43 23.82 11.58
CA PRO A 23 -2.30 22.66 11.55
C PRO A 23 -1.48 21.49 12.10
N THR A 24 -1.84 21.03 13.29
CA THR A 24 -1.37 19.74 13.80
C THR A 24 -1.96 18.70 12.88
N THR A 25 -1.25 18.38 11.80
CA THR A 25 -1.50 17.15 11.06
C THR A 25 -1.15 16.04 12.02
N THR A 26 -2.16 15.54 12.72
CA THR A 26 -2.10 14.28 13.44
C THR A 26 -1.75 13.21 12.42
N VAL A 27 -0.45 12.95 12.25
CA VAL A 27 0.00 11.71 11.63
C VAL A 27 -0.35 10.64 12.65
N LEU A 28 -1.54 10.08 12.53
CA LEU A 28 -1.88 8.82 13.16
C LEU A 28 -0.97 7.77 12.50
N LEU A 29 0.25 7.65 13.01
CA LEU A 29 1.05 6.45 12.85
C LEU A 29 0.46 5.44 13.84
N GLN A 30 -0.75 4.98 13.55
CA GLN A 30 -1.38 3.90 14.28
C GLN A 30 -1.22 2.63 13.46
N THR A 31 -0.59 1.66 14.09
CA THR A 31 -0.47 0.26 13.68
C THR A 31 -1.83 -0.29 13.25
N GLU A 32 -2.14 -0.26 11.95
CA GLU A 32 -3.38 -0.81 11.40
C GLU A 32 -3.24 -2.34 11.26
N VAL A 33 -3.58 -3.04 12.35
CA VAL A 33 -4.14 -4.39 12.23
C VAL A 33 -5.41 -4.25 11.37
N GLY A 34 -5.28 -4.55 10.08
CA GLY A 34 -6.41 -4.63 9.16
C GLY A 34 -6.56 -3.43 8.22
N LYS A 35 -5.62 -3.25 7.28
CA LYS A 35 -5.90 -2.46 6.08
C LYS A 35 -7.17 -3.01 5.40
N VAL A 36 -8.26 -2.26 5.44
CA VAL A 36 -9.56 -2.66 4.86
C VAL A 36 -9.33 -3.07 3.40
N PRO A 37 -9.79 -4.26 2.97
CA PRO A 37 -9.59 -4.72 1.61
C PRO A 37 -10.27 -3.78 0.62
N VAL A 38 -9.55 -3.40 -0.44
CA VAL A 38 -10.19 -2.77 -1.60
C VAL A 38 -10.92 -3.85 -2.38
N ASN A 39 -12.24 -3.70 -2.52
CA ASN A 39 -13.05 -4.63 -3.30
C ASN A 39 -12.93 -4.30 -4.79
N VAL A 40 -12.52 -5.27 -5.59
CA VAL A 40 -12.41 -5.17 -7.05
C VAL A 40 -13.26 -6.26 -7.66
N THR A 41 -14.01 -5.93 -8.71
CA THR A 41 -14.78 -6.91 -9.48
C THR A 41 -14.20 -7.03 -10.88
N ALA A 42 -13.98 -8.25 -11.33
CA ALA A 42 -13.49 -8.55 -12.68
C ALA A 42 -14.39 -9.56 -13.37
N ARG A 43 -14.43 -9.52 -14.70
CA ARG A 43 -15.13 -10.51 -15.52
C ARG A 43 -14.18 -11.62 -15.95
N VAL A 44 -14.71 -12.82 -16.12
CA VAL A 44 -13.95 -13.93 -16.74
C VAL A 44 -13.40 -13.49 -18.11
N GLY A 45 -12.14 -13.83 -18.37
CA GLY A 45 -11.40 -13.47 -19.58
C GLY A 45 -10.82 -12.05 -19.60
N SER A 46 -11.18 -11.19 -18.64
CA SER A 46 -10.61 -9.84 -18.57
C SER A 46 -9.15 -9.85 -18.13
N GLU A 47 -8.46 -8.73 -18.39
CA GLU A 47 -7.16 -8.42 -17.82
C GLU A 47 -7.33 -7.38 -16.72
N ILE A 48 -6.67 -7.58 -15.57
CA ILE A 48 -6.70 -6.64 -14.46
C ILE A 48 -5.31 -6.38 -13.89
N PHE A 49 -5.20 -5.23 -13.21
CA PHE A 49 -3.96 -4.79 -12.57
C PHE A 49 -4.21 -4.37 -11.12
N PHE A 50 -3.33 -4.81 -10.21
CA PHE A 50 -3.27 -4.30 -8.85
C PHE A 50 -1.99 -3.51 -8.64
N ASP A 51 -2.16 -2.23 -8.38
CA ASP A 51 -1.05 -1.33 -8.02
C ASP A 51 -0.72 -1.42 -6.55
N CYS A 52 0.58 -1.51 -6.25
CA CYS A 52 1.13 -1.39 -4.93
C CYS A 52 2.26 -0.36 -4.92
N LYS A 53 1.92 0.88 -4.58
CA LYS A 53 2.89 1.95 -4.39
C LYS A 53 3.51 1.86 -3.00
N THR A 54 4.82 1.72 -2.91
CA THR A 54 5.53 1.66 -1.63
C THR A 54 6.24 2.98 -1.35
N PRO A 55 6.21 3.49 -0.11
CA PRO A 55 6.98 4.69 0.25
C PRO A 55 8.48 4.39 0.34
N MET A 56 8.87 3.11 0.42
CA MET A 56 10.24 2.68 0.60
C MET A 56 10.96 2.51 -0.74
N SER A 57 12.22 2.96 -0.76
CA SER A 57 13.15 2.96 -1.90
C SER A 57 13.75 1.58 -2.19
N GLU A 58 14.59 1.53 -3.23
CA GLU A 58 15.33 0.37 -3.73
C GLU A 58 15.92 -0.54 -2.63
N GLY A 59 15.95 -1.85 -2.88
CA GLY A 59 16.55 -2.86 -1.98
C GLY A 59 15.55 -3.71 -1.19
N HIS A 60 14.27 -3.34 -1.16
CA HIS A 60 13.23 -4.15 -0.52
C HIS A 60 12.62 -5.17 -1.47
N ILE A 61 12.43 -6.39 -0.97
CA ILE A 61 11.68 -7.44 -1.68
C ILE A 61 10.19 -7.18 -1.47
N VAL A 62 9.51 -6.77 -2.54
CA VAL A 62 8.05 -6.57 -2.56
C VAL A 62 7.40 -7.69 -3.35
N ALA A 63 6.38 -8.30 -2.77
CA ALA A 63 5.67 -9.41 -3.38
C ALA A 63 4.16 -9.23 -3.30
N TRP A 64 3.50 -9.79 -4.29
CA TRP A 64 2.07 -10.03 -4.27
C TRP A 64 1.81 -11.47 -3.86
N SER A 65 1.22 -11.65 -2.69
CA SER A 65 0.87 -12.95 -2.14
C SER A 65 -0.64 -13.19 -2.23
N TYR A 66 -1.02 -14.41 -2.59
CA TYR A 66 -2.40 -14.86 -2.68
C TYR A 66 -2.49 -16.27 -2.11
N VAL A 67 -3.50 -16.53 -1.30
CA VAL A 67 -3.80 -17.88 -0.81
C VAL A 67 -4.96 -18.40 -1.62
N SER A 68 -4.73 -19.49 -2.37
CA SER A 68 -5.80 -20.16 -3.09
C SER A 68 -6.88 -20.62 -2.09
N PRO A 69 -8.14 -20.22 -2.25
CA PRO A 69 -9.22 -20.69 -1.38
C PRO A 69 -9.51 -22.18 -1.60
N LYS A 70 -9.18 -22.72 -2.78
CA LYS A 70 -9.36 -24.15 -3.09
C LYS A 70 -8.30 -25.05 -2.45
N SER A 71 -7.03 -24.65 -2.54
CA SER A 71 -5.90 -25.51 -2.13
C SER A 71 -5.21 -25.08 -0.84
N GLY A 72 -5.48 -23.88 -0.33
CA GLY A 72 -4.76 -23.29 0.80
C GLY A 72 -3.30 -22.95 0.49
N ILE A 73 -2.82 -23.20 -0.74
CA ILE A 73 -1.44 -22.94 -1.13
C ILE A 73 -1.23 -21.43 -1.27
N LEU A 74 -0.17 -20.93 -0.61
CA LEU A 74 0.33 -19.58 -0.77
C LEU A 74 1.14 -19.47 -2.07
N SER A 75 0.69 -18.63 -2.99
CA SER A 75 1.42 -18.21 -4.18
C SER A 75 1.94 -16.79 -3.97
N SER A 76 3.20 -16.53 -4.31
CA SER A 76 3.80 -15.20 -4.17
C SER A 76 4.55 -14.80 -5.43
N GLN A 77 4.22 -13.63 -5.97
CA GLN A 77 4.78 -13.07 -7.19
C GLN A 77 5.65 -11.87 -6.85
N THR A 78 6.95 -12.01 -7.07
CA THR A 78 7.95 -10.94 -6.89
C THR A 78 8.47 -10.51 -8.25
N VAL A 79 8.82 -9.24 -8.40
CA VAL A 79 9.45 -8.74 -9.62
C VAL A 79 10.76 -9.51 -9.88
N ASN A 80 11.00 -9.88 -11.13
CA ASN A 80 12.19 -10.63 -11.58
C ASN A 80 12.33 -12.08 -11.05
N LEU A 81 11.32 -12.62 -10.36
CA LEU A 81 11.24 -14.05 -10.05
C LEU A 81 10.30 -14.74 -11.03
N PHE A 82 10.77 -15.83 -11.63
CA PHE A 82 9.98 -16.60 -12.60
C PHE A 82 8.77 -17.23 -11.91
N SER A 83 7.60 -16.74 -12.28
CA SER A 83 6.32 -17.36 -11.93
C SER A 83 6.01 -18.47 -12.94
N PHE A 84 6.45 -19.69 -12.65
CA PHE A 84 6.16 -20.83 -13.52
C PHE A 84 4.67 -21.17 -13.50
N GLY A 85 4.04 -21.17 -14.68
CA GLY A 85 2.70 -21.73 -14.88
C GLY A 85 1.52 -20.90 -14.38
N THR A 86 1.69 -19.61 -14.06
CA THR A 86 0.59 -18.74 -13.65
C THR A 86 0.34 -17.61 -14.63
N HIS A 87 -0.92 -17.31 -14.96
CA HIS A 87 -1.33 -16.11 -15.70
C HIS A 87 -1.25 -14.80 -14.88
N ARG A 88 -0.70 -14.89 -13.67
CA ARG A 88 -0.41 -13.77 -12.77
C ARG A 88 1.06 -13.38 -12.94
N THR A 89 1.38 -12.11 -13.16
CA THR A 89 2.76 -11.64 -13.36
C THR A 89 3.01 -10.37 -12.57
N SER A 90 4.18 -10.25 -11.94
CA SER A 90 4.58 -9.07 -11.17
C SER A 90 5.58 -8.24 -11.96
N SER A 91 5.40 -6.92 -11.96
CA SER A 91 6.25 -5.96 -12.68
C SER A 91 6.51 -4.72 -11.84
N PHE A 92 7.67 -4.09 -12.02
CA PHE A 92 7.98 -2.80 -11.41
C PHE A 92 7.67 -1.67 -12.39
N GLN A 93 6.94 -0.67 -11.92
CA GLN A 93 6.67 0.59 -12.61
C GLN A 93 7.24 1.74 -11.78
N ALA A 94 8.21 2.45 -12.36
CA ALA A 94 8.83 3.61 -11.70
C ALA A 94 7.79 4.68 -11.34
N PRO A 95 7.97 5.43 -10.24
CA PRO A 95 9.13 5.38 -9.34
C PRO A 95 9.04 4.31 -8.24
N ASN A 96 7.87 3.73 -7.95
CA ASN A 96 7.70 2.92 -6.74
C ASN A 96 6.48 1.96 -6.75
N ASN A 97 6.01 1.56 -7.92
CA ASN A 97 4.80 0.76 -8.04
C ASN A 97 5.11 -0.69 -8.44
N TYR A 98 4.80 -1.62 -7.54
CA TYR A 98 4.89 -3.05 -7.79
C TYR A 98 3.53 -3.55 -8.26
N ARG A 99 3.36 -3.67 -9.57
CA ARG A 99 2.08 -3.99 -10.20
C ARG A 99 1.96 -5.49 -10.42
N LEU A 100 0.89 -6.09 -9.88
CA LEU A 100 0.42 -7.40 -10.29
C LEU A 100 -0.48 -7.26 -11.52
N ARG A 101 -0.23 -8.05 -12.54
CA ARG A 101 -1.11 -8.26 -13.70
C ARG A 101 -1.71 -9.65 -13.61
N ILE A 102 -3.02 -9.78 -13.81
CA ILE A 102 -3.71 -11.07 -13.95
C ILE A 102 -4.33 -11.07 -15.35
N ASN A 103 -3.82 -11.94 -16.23
CA ASN A 103 -4.26 -12.03 -17.62
C ASN A 103 -5.31 -13.13 -17.79
N SER A 104 -6.40 -12.88 -18.52
CA SER A 104 -7.48 -13.87 -18.71
C SER A 104 -8.02 -14.42 -17.38
N VAL A 105 -8.55 -13.50 -16.56
CA VAL A 105 -9.12 -13.79 -15.24
C VAL A 105 -10.09 -14.98 -15.29
N ASN A 106 -10.03 -15.85 -14.30
CA ASN A 106 -10.96 -16.96 -14.12
C ASN A 106 -11.40 -17.07 -12.66
N HIS A 107 -12.38 -17.93 -12.38
CA HIS A 107 -12.97 -18.07 -11.04
C HIS A 107 -11.98 -18.56 -9.97
N GLU A 108 -10.83 -19.12 -10.35
CA GLU A 108 -9.78 -19.51 -9.40
C GLU A 108 -8.94 -18.32 -8.92
N ASP A 109 -9.11 -17.16 -9.54
CA ASP A 109 -8.47 -15.92 -9.15
C ASP A 109 -9.22 -15.18 -8.04
N GLU A 110 -10.49 -15.53 -7.79
CA GLU A 110 -11.29 -14.92 -6.73
C GLU A 110 -10.65 -15.14 -5.36
N GLY A 111 -10.52 -14.06 -4.59
CA GLY A 111 -10.00 -14.12 -3.23
C GLY A 111 -9.16 -12.91 -2.83
N VAL A 112 -8.37 -13.09 -1.77
CA VAL A 112 -7.64 -11.98 -1.14
C VAL A 112 -6.18 -11.96 -1.60
N TYR A 113 -5.76 -10.81 -2.11
CA TYR A 113 -4.40 -10.50 -2.52
C TYR A 113 -3.75 -9.52 -1.54
N TYR A 114 -2.50 -9.80 -1.20
CA TYR A 114 -1.69 -8.98 -0.31
C TYR A 114 -0.47 -8.47 -1.04
N CYS A 115 -0.23 -7.17 -0.97
CA CYS A 115 1.08 -6.62 -1.29
C CYS A 115 1.88 -6.53 0.01
N LEU A 116 3.00 -7.23 0.07
CA LEU A 116 3.85 -7.34 1.23
C LEU A 116 5.26 -6.84 0.91
N ILE A 117 5.88 -6.19 1.89
CA ILE A 117 7.32 -5.95 1.87
C ILE A 117 7.96 -7.01 2.77
N TYR A 118 8.53 -8.05 2.17
CA TYR A 118 9.05 -9.22 2.90
C TYR A 118 10.14 -8.85 3.89
N SER A 119 11.12 -8.04 3.45
CA SER A 119 12.23 -7.58 4.30
C SER A 119 11.80 -6.83 5.57
N ALA A 120 10.61 -6.24 5.58
CA ALA A 120 10.07 -5.48 6.70
C ALA A 120 8.82 -6.13 7.33
N ILE A 121 8.41 -7.32 6.84
CA ILE A 121 7.19 -8.04 7.26
C ILE A 121 5.97 -7.10 7.32
N THR A 122 5.86 -6.18 6.36
CA THR A 122 4.86 -5.11 6.38
C THR A 122 3.82 -5.33 5.28
N GLN A 123 2.53 -5.33 5.64
CA GLN A 123 1.43 -5.35 4.69
C GLN A 123 1.17 -3.95 4.13
N VAL A 124 1.43 -3.76 2.83
CA VAL A 124 1.21 -2.48 2.15
C VAL A 124 -0.22 -2.36 1.65
N LYS A 125 -0.78 -3.42 1.08
CA LYS A 125 -2.14 -3.39 0.49
C LYS A 125 -2.83 -4.74 0.64
N LYS A 126 -4.16 -4.69 0.81
CA LYS A 126 -5.06 -5.84 0.79
C LYS A 126 -6.15 -5.56 -0.25
N VAL A 127 -6.41 -6.53 -1.13
CA VAL A 127 -7.43 -6.45 -2.18
C VAL A 127 -8.28 -7.71 -2.13
N PHE A 128 -9.59 -7.58 -2.20
CA PHE A 128 -10.47 -8.72 -2.46
C PHE A 128 -10.94 -8.64 -3.91
N LEU A 129 -10.62 -9.68 -4.70
CA LEU A 129 -11.09 -9.82 -6.06
C LEU A 129 -12.34 -10.69 -6.09
N LYS A 130 -13.46 -10.13 -6.55
CA LYS A 130 -14.66 -10.87 -6.94
C LYS A 130 -14.64 -11.13 -8.43
N VAL A 131 -14.86 -12.38 -8.84
CA VAL A 131 -14.96 -12.74 -10.27
C VAL A 131 -16.41 -12.95 -10.65
N THR A 132 -16.78 -12.45 -11.82
CA THR A 132 -18.13 -12.52 -12.41
C THR A 132 -18.06 -13.14 -13.79
N ASP A 133 -19.12 -13.81 -14.21
CA ASP A 133 -19.16 -14.42 -15.54
C ASP A 133 -19.07 -13.38 -16.66
N SER A 134 -18.61 -13.82 -17.83
CA SER A 134 -18.73 -13.04 -19.04
C SER A 134 -20.21 -12.98 -19.44
N THR A 135 -20.78 -11.77 -19.51
CA THR A 135 -22.10 -11.60 -20.13
C THR A 135 -21.97 -11.92 -21.60
N SER A 136 -22.47 -13.08 -22.02
CA SER A 136 -22.73 -13.38 -23.41
C SER A 136 -23.78 -12.38 -23.92
N GLU A 137 -23.38 -11.46 -24.80
CA GLU A 137 -24.34 -10.68 -25.58
C GLU A 137 -25.14 -11.68 -26.44
N THR A 138 -26.31 -12.05 -25.95
CA THR A 138 -27.28 -12.81 -26.73
C THR A 138 -27.89 -11.83 -27.72
N ILE A 139 -27.34 -11.78 -28.94
CA ILE A 139 -27.96 -11.08 -30.07
C ILE A 139 -29.33 -11.72 -30.30
N PRO A 140 -30.46 -11.00 -30.13
CA PRO A 140 -31.77 -11.53 -30.46
C PRO A 140 -31.83 -11.78 -31.98
N LYS A 141 -32.19 -13.01 -32.35
CA LYS A 141 -32.46 -13.40 -33.74
C LYS A 141 -33.80 -12.83 -34.20
#